data_AF-A0A959BTE8-F1
#
_entry.id   AF-A0A959BTE8-F1
#
_cell.length_a   1.000
_cell.length_b   1.000
_cell.length_c   1.000
_cell.angle_alpha   90.00
_cell.angle_beta   90.00
_cell.angle_gamma   90.00
#
_symmetry.space_group_name_H-M   'P 1'
#
loop_
_entity.id
_entity.type
_entity.pdbx_description
1 polymer ?
#
loop_
_entity_poly.entity_id
_entity_poly.type
_entity_poly.pdbx_seq_one_letter_code
_entity_poly.pdbx_strand_id
1 'polypeptide(L)'
;MKWIDFLNHYSLLREKLVVLALLLITSALLQAQPGAQQTESLFDYLSKSGQLIELTMKTDMDEVINNRRRAEYQPAELVFTDINGEEIHWEIGVVPRGNYRRRVCDFPPVRLNFSKGELARNGLNPEFDKLKMVTHCLEEKADEDFVLKEYLAYKLYNQLSPNSYRVQLARVTYLDTQGKHRKIKRFAILIEETDELAHRLGGTECELMGQPADSIAIAEENLMAVFQYMIGNEDWSIRMLRNIKLIRPDNGGRLIPVPYDFDFSGFVNTPYAVASSQLGLSHVKQRIFLGNAVETEQLRGTLAHFRRYRIHLRSIVDNFKRLGFAVRSGAIEYIDSFYEMEDDLVKENAKKRKAKRESSVQN
;
A
#
# COMPACT_ATOMS: atom_id res chain seq x y z
N MET A 1 34.23 -78.14 -11.47
CA MET A 1 33.63 -77.30 -12.52
C MET A 1 32.22 -76.80 -12.11
N LYS A 2 32.06 -76.22 -10.91
CA LYS A 2 30.78 -75.66 -10.42
C LYS A 2 30.90 -74.39 -9.55
N TRP A 3 32.12 -74.01 -9.13
CA TRP A 3 32.34 -72.83 -8.27
C TRP A 3 32.70 -71.55 -9.03
N ILE A 4 33.32 -71.67 -10.21
CA ILE A 4 33.71 -70.51 -11.03
C ILE A 4 32.48 -69.84 -11.66
N ASP A 5 31.48 -70.63 -12.08
CA ASP A 5 30.23 -70.10 -12.64
C ASP A 5 29.40 -69.33 -11.60
N PHE A 6 29.47 -69.73 -10.32
CA PHE A 6 28.73 -69.09 -9.24
C PHE A 6 29.29 -67.69 -8.91
N LEU A 7 30.61 -67.53 -8.93
CA LEU A 7 31.28 -66.24 -8.69
C LEU A 7 31.07 -65.26 -9.86
N ASN A 8 31.11 -65.75 -11.11
CA ASN A 8 30.83 -64.92 -12.28
C ASN A 8 29.37 -64.46 -12.34
N HIS A 9 28.42 -65.29 -11.89
CA HIS A 9 27.01 -64.89 -11.85
C HIS A 9 26.75 -63.77 -10.83
N TYR A 10 27.41 -63.81 -9.66
CA TYR A 10 27.32 -62.75 -8.65
C TYR A 10 27.98 -61.44 -9.08
N SER A 11 29.11 -61.50 -9.80
CA SER A 11 29.77 -60.31 -10.37
C SER A 11 28.88 -59.61 -11.40
N LEU A 12 28.28 -60.35 -12.32
CA LEU A 12 27.35 -59.83 -13.33
C LEU A 12 26.07 -59.23 -12.71
N LEU A 13 25.53 -59.85 -11.66
CA LEU A 13 24.37 -59.32 -10.92
C LEU A 13 24.72 -58.02 -10.19
N ARG A 14 25.92 -57.92 -9.61
CA ARG A 14 26.39 -56.73 -8.88
C ARG A 14 26.66 -55.56 -9.81
N GLU A 15 27.24 -55.79 -10.98
CA GLU A 15 27.42 -54.76 -12.00
C GLU A 15 26.08 -54.25 -12.55
N LYS A 16 25.14 -55.16 -12.83
CA LYS A 16 23.79 -54.77 -13.28
C LYS A 16 23.02 -53.98 -12.21
N LEU A 17 23.16 -54.35 -10.93
CA LEU A 17 22.55 -53.61 -9.81
C LEU A 17 23.18 -52.22 -9.61
N VAL A 18 24.49 -52.08 -9.81
CA VAL A 18 25.18 -50.78 -9.73
C VAL A 18 24.78 -49.88 -10.91
N VAL A 19 24.67 -50.42 -12.12
CA VAL A 19 24.20 -49.67 -13.30
C VAL A 19 22.73 -49.27 -13.16
N LEU A 20 21.88 -50.16 -12.63
CA LEU A 20 20.47 -49.84 -12.35
C LEU A 20 20.33 -48.77 -11.25
N ALA A 21 21.16 -48.83 -10.20
CA ALA A 21 21.21 -47.81 -9.16
C ALA A 21 21.73 -46.47 -9.70
N LEU A 22 22.73 -46.46 -10.58
CA LEU A 22 23.23 -45.26 -11.24
C LEU A 22 22.20 -44.65 -12.20
N LEU A 23 21.44 -45.47 -12.94
CA LEU A 23 20.34 -45.02 -13.80
C LEU A 23 19.15 -44.46 -13.00
N LEU A 24 18.87 -45.01 -11.82
CA LEU A 24 17.85 -44.48 -10.92
C LEU A 24 18.29 -43.15 -10.30
N ILE A 25 19.56 -43.00 -9.94
CA ILE A 25 20.13 -41.74 -9.41
C ILE A 25 20.16 -40.64 -10.47
N THR A 26 20.45 -40.96 -11.75
CA THR A 26 20.42 -39.94 -12.83
C THR A 26 19.00 -39.52 -13.20
N SER A 27 18.02 -40.43 -13.11
CA SER A 27 16.60 -40.07 -13.34
C SER A 27 16.00 -39.21 -12.22
N ALA A 28 16.50 -39.32 -10.98
CA ALA A 28 16.10 -38.46 -9.86
C ALA A 28 16.72 -37.06 -9.92
N LEU A 29 17.87 -36.90 -10.58
CA LEU A 29 18.55 -35.60 -10.74
C LEU A 29 18.06 -34.79 -11.95
N LEU A 30 17.16 -35.34 -12.76
CA LEU A 30 16.50 -34.65 -13.88
C LEU A 30 15.06 -34.22 -13.59
N GLN A 31 14.63 -34.24 -12.32
CA GLN A 31 13.52 -33.39 -11.92
C GLN A 31 14.06 -31.96 -11.86
N ALA A 32 13.85 -31.23 -12.96
CA ALA A 32 13.94 -29.77 -12.96
C ALA A 32 13.24 -29.28 -11.69
N GLN A 33 14.00 -28.63 -10.81
CA GLN A 33 13.38 -27.85 -9.74
C GLN A 33 12.36 -26.95 -10.43
N PRO A 34 11.09 -26.91 -9.98
CA PRO A 34 10.20 -25.85 -10.42
C PRO A 34 10.98 -24.56 -10.18
N GLY A 35 11.29 -23.82 -11.25
CA GLY A 35 12.16 -22.65 -11.18
C GLY A 35 11.72 -21.83 -9.99
N ALA A 36 12.64 -21.58 -9.05
CA ALA A 36 12.32 -20.91 -7.79
C ALA A 36 11.49 -19.67 -8.14
N GLN A 37 10.20 -19.71 -7.85
CA GLN A 37 9.29 -18.63 -8.17
C GLN A 37 9.84 -17.43 -7.41
N GLN A 38 10.33 -16.42 -8.13
CA GLN A 38 10.90 -15.23 -7.50
C GLN A 38 9.81 -14.61 -6.62
N THR A 39 9.96 -14.74 -5.30
CA THR A 39 8.92 -14.31 -4.35
C THR A 39 9.10 -12.86 -3.92
N GLU A 40 10.34 -12.34 -3.91
CA GLU A 40 10.63 -10.97 -3.51
C GLU A 40 10.15 -10.00 -4.61
N SER A 41 9.20 -9.14 -4.27
CA SER A 41 8.75 -8.08 -5.18
C SER A 41 9.76 -6.93 -5.24
N LEU A 42 9.58 -6.03 -6.21
CA LEU A 42 10.31 -4.77 -6.22
C LEU A 42 10.07 -3.94 -4.96
N PHE A 43 8.83 -3.91 -4.45
CA PHE A 43 8.53 -3.17 -3.24
C PHE A 43 9.28 -3.74 -2.02
N ASP A 44 9.34 -5.08 -1.89
CA ASP A 44 10.11 -5.75 -0.84
C ASP A 44 11.60 -5.40 -0.92
N TYR A 45 12.16 -5.46 -2.13
CA TYR A 45 13.56 -5.14 -2.38
C TYR A 45 13.91 -3.69 -1.97
N LEU A 46 13.10 -2.72 -2.38
CA LEU A 46 13.30 -1.31 -2.01
C LEU A 46 13.08 -1.07 -0.51
N SER A 47 12.06 -1.70 0.08
CA SER A 47 11.65 -1.42 1.48
C SER A 47 12.43 -2.21 2.55
N LYS A 48 13.35 -3.10 2.14
CA LYS A 48 14.04 -4.06 3.01
C LYS A 48 14.74 -3.47 4.23
N SER A 49 15.32 -2.27 4.09
CA SER A 49 16.00 -1.59 5.20
C SER A 49 15.04 -0.96 6.21
N GLY A 50 13.79 -0.69 5.80
CA GLY A 50 12.81 0.12 6.55
C GLY A 50 13.23 1.59 6.75
N GLN A 51 14.35 2.01 6.15
CA GLN A 51 14.88 3.37 6.25
C GLN A 51 14.42 4.23 5.07
N LEU A 52 14.70 5.54 5.14
CA LEU A 52 14.50 6.44 4.01
C LEU A 52 15.35 5.99 2.82
N ILE A 53 14.73 5.86 1.65
CA ILE A 53 15.45 5.56 0.41
C ILE A 53 15.79 6.87 -0.30
N GLU A 54 17.01 6.98 -0.80
CA GLU A 54 17.41 8.07 -1.69
C GLU A 54 17.26 7.60 -3.14
N LEU A 55 16.47 8.32 -3.92
CA LEU A 55 16.25 8.03 -5.34
C LEU A 55 16.69 9.23 -6.18
N THR A 56 17.19 8.98 -7.38
CA THR A 56 17.31 9.99 -8.44
C THR A 56 16.46 9.56 -9.63
N MET A 57 15.54 10.41 -10.05
CA MET A 57 14.72 10.20 -11.23
C MET A 57 15.13 11.21 -12.30
N LYS A 58 15.61 10.73 -13.44
CA LYS A 58 15.95 11.55 -14.61
C LYS A 58 14.87 11.36 -15.67
N THR A 59 14.20 12.43 -16.08
CA THR A 59 13.14 12.36 -17.10
C THR A 59 12.92 13.73 -17.74
N ASP A 60 12.10 13.79 -18.79
CA ASP A 60 11.59 15.06 -19.29
C ASP A 60 10.55 15.59 -18.30
N MET A 61 10.97 16.51 -17.42
CA MET A 61 10.12 17.05 -16.37
C MET A 61 9.03 17.95 -16.93
N ASP A 62 9.33 18.62 -18.05
CA ASP A 62 8.40 19.46 -18.79
C ASP A 62 7.19 18.64 -19.25
N GLU A 63 7.44 17.43 -19.76
CA GLU A 63 6.40 16.52 -20.21
C GLU A 63 5.57 15.96 -19.02
N VAL A 64 6.19 15.59 -17.89
CA VAL A 64 5.44 15.19 -16.67
C VAL A 64 4.50 16.29 -16.20
N ILE A 65 5.00 17.52 -16.14
CA ILE A 65 4.31 18.67 -15.53
C ILE A 65 3.24 19.22 -16.47
N ASN A 66 3.59 19.48 -17.74
CA ASN A 66 2.71 20.16 -18.68
C ASN A 66 1.68 19.20 -19.31
N ASN A 67 2.05 17.94 -19.51
CA ASN A 67 1.15 16.90 -20.01
C ASN A 67 0.59 16.02 -18.89
N ARG A 68 0.55 16.56 -17.66
CA ARG A 68 -0.04 15.91 -16.49
C ARG A 68 -1.48 15.44 -16.65
N ARG A 69 -2.21 15.80 -17.71
CA ARG A 69 -3.57 15.29 -18.04
C ARG A 69 -3.58 14.12 -19.03
N ARG A 70 -2.46 13.81 -19.67
CA ARG A 70 -2.26 12.61 -20.49
C ARG A 70 -1.80 11.46 -19.62
N ALA A 71 -2.27 10.25 -19.92
CA ALA A 71 -1.94 9.03 -19.19
C ALA A 71 -1.05 8.15 -20.08
N GLU A 72 0.00 8.74 -20.63
CA GLU A 72 0.95 8.10 -21.53
C GLU A 72 2.28 7.95 -20.79
N TYR A 73 2.89 6.76 -20.91
CA TYR A 73 4.20 6.51 -20.33
C TYR A 73 5.27 7.22 -21.15
N GLN A 74 6.18 7.89 -20.44
CA GLN A 74 7.40 8.41 -21.01
C GLN A 74 8.62 7.73 -20.40
N PRO A 75 9.77 7.70 -21.10
CA PRO A 75 11.02 7.19 -20.55
C PRO A 75 11.52 8.00 -19.34
N ALA A 76 12.07 7.30 -18.36
CA ALA A 76 12.80 7.86 -17.25
C ALA A 76 13.89 6.88 -16.81
N GLU A 77 14.97 7.41 -16.24
CA GLU A 77 15.99 6.62 -15.55
C GLU A 77 15.77 6.76 -14.05
N LEU A 78 15.68 5.65 -13.33
CA LEU A 78 15.66 5.63 -11.86
C LEU A 78 17.00 5.10 -11.36
N VAL A 79 17.67 5.89 -10.52
CA VAL A 79 18.94 5.55 -9.90
C VAL A 79 18.79 5.48 -8.39
N PHE A 80 19.29 4.40 -7.78
CA PHE A 80 19.26 4.21 -6.34
C PHE A 80 20.38 3.28 -5.88
N THR A 81 20.72 3.33 -4.59
CA THR A 81 21.70 2.42 -3.99
C THR A 81 20.97 1.23 -3.37
N ASP A 82 21.41 0.02 -3.69
CA ASP A 82 20.82 -1.20 -3.15
C ASP A 82 21.32 -1.53 -1.73
N ILE A 83 20.84 -2.65 -1.19
CA ILE A 83 21.24 -3.13 0.14
C ILE A 83 22.72 -3.52 0.26
N ASN A 84 23.40 -3.78 -0.87
CA ASN A 84 24.81 -4.12 -0.92
C ASN A 84 25.69 -2.87 -1.09
N GLY A 85 25.09 -1.70 -1.27
CA GLY A 85 25.81 -0.45 -1.53
C GLY A 85 26.11 -0.21 -3.01
N GLU A 86 25.57 -1.03 -3.91
CA GLU A 86 25.76 -0.88 -5.36
C GLU A 86 24.78 0.14 -5.93
N GLU A 87 25.26 1.00 -6.84
CA GLU A 87 24.40 1.95 -7.55
C GLU A 87 23.70 1.24 -8.71
N ILE A 88 22.37 1.20 -8.63
CA ILE A 88 21.49 0.56 -9.61
C ILE A 88 20.90 1.64 -10.51
N HIS A 89 20.92 1.38 -11.82
CA HIS A 89 20.36 2.23 -12.86
C HIS A 89 19.33 1.42 -13.64
N TRP A 90 18.07 1.82 -13.56
CA TRP A 90 16.99 1.17 -14.29
C TRP A 90 16.27 2.13 -15.21
N GLU A 91 16.07 1.68 -16.45
CA GLU A 91 15.23 2.34 -17.44
C GLU A 91 13.77 1.98 -17.17
N ILE A 92 12.95 3.00 -16.90
CA ILE A 92 11.58 2.84 -16.48
C ILE A 92 10.63 3.71 -17.31
N GLY A 93 9.35 3.35 -17.29
CA GLY A 93 8.28 4.25 -17.71
C GLY A 93 7.76 5.07 -16.53
N VAL A 94 7.53 6.37 -16.72
CA VAL A 94 6.82 7.22 -15.77
C VAL A 94 5.55 7.77 -16.41
N VAL A 95 4.45 7.80 -15.65
CA VAL A 95 3.19 8.39 -16.09
C VAL A 95 2.50 9.16 -14.95
N PRO A 96 1.95 10.36 -15.20
CA PRO A 96 1.09 11.04 -14.24
C PRO A 96 -0.14 10.21 -13.84
N ARG A 97 -0.46 10.15 -12.55
CA ARG A 97 -1.61 9.41 -11.99
C ARG A 97 -2.48 10.26 -11.08
N GLY A 98 -3.61 9.70 -10.64
CA GLY A 98 -4.58 10.37 -9.77
C GLY A 98 -5.60 11.21 -10.55
N ASN A 99 -6.63 11.72 -9.88
CA ASN A 99 -7.68 12.51 -10.52
C ASN A 99 -7.67 13.96 -10.06
N TYR A 100 -7.57 14.20 -8.75
CA TYR A 100 -7.62 15.54 -8.18
C TYR A 100 -6.26 16.25 -8.30
N ARG A 101 -5.18 15.65 -7.78
CA ARG A 101 -3.83 16.24 -7.77
C ARG A 101 -3.28 16.58 -9.17
N ARG A 102 -3.64 15.84 -10.23
CA ARG A 102 -3.29 16.23 -11.63
C ARG A 102 -3.88 17.57 -12.06
N ARG A 103 -4.96 18.02 -11.43
CA ARG A 103 -5.65 19.27 -11.75
C ARG A 103 -5.16 20.45 -10.90
N VAL A 104 -4.78 20.20 -9.64
CA VAL A 104 -4.50 21.25 -8.66
C VAL A 104 -3.02 21.38 -8.26
N CYS A 105 -2.20 20.36 -8.51
CA CYS A 105 -0.78 20.37 -8.15
C CYS A 105 0.11 20.83 -9.31
N ASP A 106 1.25 21.41 -8.95
CA ASP A 106 2.33 21.75 -9.88
C ASP A 106 3.04 20.48 -10.35
N PHE A 107 3.33 19.57 -9.41
CA PHE A 107 3.88 18.25 -9.72
C PHE A 107 2.85 17.14 -9.43
N PRO A 108 2.45 16.34 -10.44
CA PRO A 108 1.47 15.28 -10.23
C PRO A 108 2.12 14.07 -9.55
N PRO A 109 1.37 13.28 -8.76
CA PRO A 109 1.83 11.95 -8.37
C PRO A 109 2.01 11.10 -9.64
N VAL A 110 2.96 10.18 -9.60
CA VAL A 110 3.34 9.37 -10.77
C VAL A 110 3.24 7.87 -10.49
N ARG A 111 3.07 7.09 -11.55
CA ARG A 111 3.25 5.64 -11.52
C ARG A 111 4.54 5.30 -12.26
N LEU A 112 5.39 4.54 -11.61
CA LEU A 112 6.62 4.00 -12.17
C LEU A 112 6.31 2.60 -12.74
N ASN A 113 6.83 2.30 -13.92
CA ASN A 113 6.64 1.03 -14.62
C ASN A 113 8.01 0.45 -14.99
N PHE A 114 8.29 -0.73 -14.49
CA PHE A 114 9.59 -1.40 -14.60
C PHE A 114 9.49 -2.52 -15.64
N SER A 115 10.61 -2.82 -16.30
CA SER A 115 10.64 -3.93 -17.24
C SER A 115 10.55 -5.26 -16.51
N LYS A 116 9.54 -6.08 -16.81
CA LYS A 116 9.41 -7.45 -16.29
C LYS A 116 10.67 -8.28 -16.52
N GLY A 117 11.30 -8.12 -17.68
CA GLY A 117 12.54 -8.83 -18.00
C GLY A 117 13.72 -8.36 -17.16
N GLU A 118 13.77 -7.08 -16.80
CA GLU A 118 14.79 -6.55 -15.89
C GLU A 118 14.57 -7.01 -14.46
N LEU A 119 13.33 -7.01 -13.98
CA LEU A 119 12.99 -7.56 -12.67
C LEU A 119 13.41 -9.03 -12.55
N ALA A 120 13.04 -9.86 -13.54
CA ALA A 120 13.41 -11.27 -13.55
C ALA A 120 14.93 -11.50 -13.57
N ARG A 121 15.69 -10.69 -14.33
CA ARG A 121 17.17 -10.76 -14.37
C ARG A 121 17.80 -10.40 -13.02
N ASN A 122 17.16 -9.55 -12.24
CA ASN A 122 17.61 -9.17 -10.89
C ASN A 122 17.01 -10.07 -9.79
N GLY A 123 16.36 -11.19 -10.15
CA GLY A 123 15.80 -12.14 -9.19
C GLY A 123 14.52 -11.65 -8.49
N LEU A 124 13.87 -10.61 -9.01
CA LEU A 124 12.65 -10.04 -8.47
C LEU A 124 11.40 -10.57 -9.17
N ASN A 125 10.28 -10.59 -8.47
CA ASN A 125 8.99 -11.03 -9.00
C ASN A 125 8.52 -10.10 -10.15
N PRO A 126 8.42 -10.58 -11.40
CA PRO A 126 8.02 -9.77 -12.55
C PRO A 126 6.50 -9.54 -12.64
N GLU A 127 5.69 -10.13 -11.76
CA GLU A 127 4.24 -9.90 -11.71
C GLU A 127 3.91 -8.49 -11.22
N PHE A 128 4.69 -7.99 -10.24
CA PHE A 128 4.50 -6.68 -9.61
C PHE A 128 5.47 -5.65 -10.19
N ASP A 129 5.20 -5.23 -11.43
CA ASP A 129 6.09 -4.40 -12.25
C ASP A 129 5.86 -2.90 -12.13
N LYS A 130 4.99 -2.46 -11.22
CA LYS A 130 4.61 -1.05 -11.07
C LYS A 130 4.68 -0.61 -9.62
N LEU A 131 5.03 0.66 -9.43
CA LEU A 131 4.94 1.32 -8.14
C LEU A 131 4.19 2.64 -8.25
N LYS A 132 3.29 2.90 -7.29
CA LYS A 132 2.67 4.20 -7.13
C LYS A 132 3.62 5.08 -6.32
N MET A 133 3.91 6.28 -6.81
CA MET A 133 4.68 7.28 -6.09
C MET A 133 3.84 8.52 -5.84
N VAL A 134 3.51 8.78 -4.56
CA VAL A 134 2.94 10.05 -4.12
C VAL A 134 4.08 11.06 -4.03
N THR A 135 3.89 12.22 -4.64
CA THR A 135 4.91 13.26 -4.78
C THR A 135 4.50 14.52 -4.01
N HIS A 136 5.43 15.49 -3.95
CA HIS A 136 5.08 16.87 -3.63
C HIS A 136 3.98 17.39 -4.59
N CYS A 137 3.07 18.21 -4.07
CA CYS A 137 2.01 18.87 -4.84
C CYS A 137 2.45 20.28 -5.26
N LEU A 138 2.94 21.07 -4.30
CA LEU A 138 3.42 22.43 -4.49
C LEU A 138 4.94 22.50 -4.30
N GLU A 139 5.59 23.52 -4.87
CA GLU A 139 7.05 23.68 -4.72
C GLU A 139 7.48 24.13 -3.31
N GLU A 140 6.56 24.69 -2.52
CA GLU A 140 6.81 25.24 -1.19
C GLU A 140 7.25 24.17 -0.18
N LYS A 141 8.15 24.55 0.74
CA LYS A 141 8.67 23.63 1.75
C LYS A 141 7.60 23.08 2.70
N ALA A 142 6.54 23.85 2.96
CA ALA A 142 5.41 23.40 3.78
C ALA A 142 4.67 22.21 3.16
N ASP A 143 4.80 21.98 1.85
CA ASP A 143 4.22 20.82 1.16
C ASP A 143 4.84 19.49 1.60
N GLU A 144 6.12 19.51 2.01
CA GLU A 144 6.79 18.32 2.52
C GLU A 144 6.12 17.78 3.77
N ASP A 145 5.63 18.65 4.66
CA ASP A 145 4.92 18.23 5.88
C ASP A 145 3.63 17.47 5.54
N PHE A 146 2.95 17.81 4.44
CA PHE A 146 1.74 17.10 4.02
C PHE A 146 2.04 15.70 3.49
N VAL A 147 3.07 15.55 2.64
CA VAL A 147 3.52 14.22 2.19
C VAL A 147 3.94 13.36 3.38
N LEU A 148 4.67 13.95 4.33
CA LEU A 148 5.12 13.27 5.54
C LEU A 148 3.96 12.88 6.48
N LYS A 149 2.93 13.71 6.60
CA LYS A 149 1.70 13.37 7.35
C LYS A 149 0.88 12.30 6.65
N GLU A 150 0.75 12.35 5.32
CA GLU A 150 0.08 11.30 4.55
C GLU A 150 0.80 9.96 4.74
N TYR A 151 2.13 9.95 4.68
CA TYR A 151 2.95 8.79 5.02
C TYR A 151 2.66 8.26 6.42
N LEU A 152 2.60 9.15 7.43
CA LEU A 152 2.26 8.76 8.79
C LEU A 152 0.85 8.16 8.88
N ALA A 153 -0.15 8.67 8.15
CA ALA A 153 -1.49 8.07 8.13
C ALA A 153 -1.45 6.60 7.68
N TYR A 154 -0.70 6.27 6.62
CA TYR A 154 -0.46 4.88 6.23
C TYR A 154 0.24 4.08 7.34
N LYS A 155 1.29 4.62 7.96
CA LYS A 155 2.02 3.93 9.05
C LYS A 155 1.14 3.66 10.27
N LEU A 156 0.24 4.58 10.61
CA LEU A 156 -0.72 4.41 11.70
C LEU A 156 -1.71 3.30 11.37
N TYR A 157 -2.24 3.26 10.15
CA TYR A 157 -3.15 2.20 9.72
C TYR A 157 -2.47 0.82 9.67
N ASN A 158 -1.20 0.75 9.23
CA ASN A 158 -0.42 -0.49 9.22
C ASN A 158 -0.31 -1.15 10.61
N GLN A 159 -0.30 -0.34 11.69
CA GLN A 159 -0.28 -0.88 13.05
C GLN A 159 -1.61 -1.47 13.49
N LEU A 160 -2.71 -0.93 12.97
CA LEU A 160 -4.05 -1.32 13.35
C LEU A 160 -4.55 -2.52 12.58
N SER A 161 -4.11 -2.70 11.32
CA SER A 161 -4.62 -3.74 10.42
C SER A 161 -3.55 -4.23 9.44
N PRO A 162 -3.41 -5.56 9.25
CA PRO A 162 -2.60 -6.12 8.16
C PRO A 162 -3.25 -5.90 6.77
N ASN A 163 -4.56 -5.62 6.74
CA ASN A 163 -5.33 -5.29 5.53
C ASN A 163 -5.13 -3.82 5.17
N SER A 164 -3.89 -3.46 4.88
CA SER A 164 -3.44 -2.09 4.65
C SER A 164 -2.33 -2.05 3.60
N TYR A 165 -2.25 -0.96 2.84
CA TYR A 165 -1.13 -0.74 1.93
C TYR A 165 0.18 -0.60 2.69
N ARG A 166 1.21 -1.34 2.28
CA ARG A 166 2.60 -1.06 2.67
C ARG A 166 3.09 0.20 1.97
N VAL A 167 3.83 1.01 2.72
CA VAL A 167 4.41 2.26 2.23
C VAL A 167 5.86 2.40 2.64
N GLN A 168 6.63 3.02 1.77
CA GLN A 168 8.06 3.26 1.92
C GLN A 168 8.36 4.73 1.61
N LEU A 169 8.97 5.42 2.57
CA LEU A 169 9.35 6.82 2.40
C LEU A 169 10.61 6.90 1.53
N ALA A 170 10.58 7.78 0.54
CA ALA A 170 11.72 8.08 -0.32
C ALA A 170 12.01 9.59 -0.30
N ARG A 171 13.26 9.94 -0.59
CA ARG A 171 13.67 11.30 -0.94
C ARG A 171 14.18 11.27 -2.37
N VAL A 172 13.42 11.88 -3.26
CA VAL A 172 13.63 11.83 -4.70
C VAL A 172 14.33 13.09 -5.15
N THR A 173 15.42 12.91 -5.88
CA THR A 173 16.11 13.95 -6.63
C THR A 173 15.60 13.91 -8.06
N TYR A 174 14.92 14.96 -8.50
CA TYR A 174 14.40 15.08 -9.86
C TYR A 174 15.43 15.82 -10.71
N LEU A 175 15.84 15.20 -11.82
CA LEU A 175 16.75 15.77 -12.81
C LEU A 175 16.02 15.86 -14.17
N ASP A 176 15.93 17.06 -14.71
CA ASP A 176 15.32 17.30 -16.01
C ASP A 176 16.32 17.04 -17.13
N THR A 177 15.97 16.15 -18.06
CA THR A 177 16.82 15.81 -19.21
C THR A 177 16.86 16.92 -20.26
N GLN A 178 15.88 17.83 -20.26
CA GLN A 178 15.82 18.98 -21.16
C GLN A 178 16.55 20.21 -20.63
N GLY A 179 16.99 20.19 -19.37
CA GLY A 179 17.70 21.31 -18.73
C GLY A 179 16.86 22.56 -18.50
N LYS A 180 15.52 22.47 -18.59
CA LYS A 180 14.58 23.58 -18.41
C LYS A 180 14.17 23.75 -16.96
N HIS A 181 14.13 22.65 -16.21
CA HIS A 181 13.83 22.67 -14.78
C HIS A 181 15.09 22.51 -13.95
N ARG A 182 15.15 23.26 -12.84
CA ARG A 182 16.23 23.10 -11.87
C ARG A 182 16.14 21.74 -11.18
N LYS A 183 17.29 21.20 -10.78
CA LYS A 183 17.34 20.06 -9.86
C LYS A 183 16.58 20.38 -8.58
N ILE A 184 15.60 19.53 -8.24
CA ILE A 184 14.85 19.61 -6.98
C ILE A 184 14.97 18.30 -6.21
N LYS A 185 14.89 18.39 -4.88
CA LYS A 185 14.87 17.24 -3.98
C LYS A 185 13.65 17.34 -3.09
N ARG A 186 12.81 16.30 -3.06
CA ARG A 186 11.54 16.28 -2.33
C ARG A 186 11.26 14.91 -1.74
N PHE A 187 10.51 14.86 -0.66
CA PHE A 187 9.98 13.59 -0.15
C PHE A 187 8.91 13.02 -1.09
N ALA A 188 8.81 11.70 -1.10
CA ALA A 188 7.80 10.95 -1.82
C ALA A 188 7.42 9.68 -1.03
N ILE A 189 6.25 9.14 -1.33
CA ILE A 189 5.80 7.86 -0.76
C ILE A 189 5.72 6.84 -1.89
N LEU A 190 6.51 5.79 -1.81
CA LEU A 190 6.27 4.58 -2.61
C LEU A 190 5.18 3.77 -1.91
N ILE A 191 4.15 3.41 -2.64
CA ILE A 191 3.04 2.58 -2.16
C ILE A 191 3.10 1.27 -2.94
N GLU A 192 2.97 0.14 -2.23
CA GLU A 192 2.90 -1.18 -2.85
C GLU A 192 1.79 -1.25 -3.91
N GLU A 193 1.99 -2.14 -4.87
CA GLU A 193 1.07 -2.35 -5.98
C GLU A 193 -0.23 -3.03 -5.46
N THR A 194 -1.36 -2.85 -6.14
CA THR A 194 -2.65 -3.37 -5.62
C THR A 194 -2.81 -4.88 -5.83
N ASP A 195 -2.30 -5.42 -6.93
CA ASP A 195 -2.21 -6.87 -7.14
C ASP A 195 -1.24 -7.48 -6.12
N GLU A 196 -0.14 -6.79 -5.80
CA GLU A 196 0.80 -7.22 -4.75
C GLU A 196 0.14 -7.24 -3.36
N LEU A 197 -0.59 -6.18 -2.99
CA LEU A 197 -1.42 -6.14 -1.79
C LEU A 197 -2.43 -7.30 -1.79
N ALA A 198 -3.16 -7.50 -2.88
CA ALA A 198 -4.18 -8.54 -2.98
C ALA A 198 -3.57 -9.93 -2.77
N HIS A 199 -2.46 -10.22 -3.45
CA HIS A 199 -1.70 -11.46 -3.33
C HIS A 199 -1.23 -11.67 -1.88
N ARG A 200 -0.69 -10.63 -1.22
CA ARG A 200 -0.28 -10.70 0.19
C ARG A 200 -1.44 -11.00 1.14
N LEU A 201 -2.66 -10.59 0.79
CA LEU A 201 -3.88 -10.87 1.56
C LEU A 201 -4.55 -12.20 1.16
N GLY A 202 -3.94 -12.99 0.28
CA GLY A 202 -4.51 -14.26 -0.21
C GLY A 202 -5.79 -14.06 -1.01
N GLY A 203 -5.76 -13.10 -1.93
CA GLY A 203 -6.91 -12.75 -2.74
C GLY A 203 -6.56 -11.99 -4.01
N THR A 204 -7.61 -11.47 -4.66
CA THR A 204 -7.52 -10.70 -5.90
C THR A 204 -8.26 -9.37 -5.78
N GLU A 205 -7.76 -8.33 -6.44
CA GLU A 205 -8.47 -7.05 -6.53
C GLU A 205 -9.81 -7.23 -7.29
N CYS A 206 -10.86 -6.57 -6.82
CA CYS A 206 -12.16 -6.54 -7.48
C CYS A 206 -12.68 -5.10 -7.61
N GLU A 207 -12.92 -4.65 -8.84
CA GLU A 207 -13.50 -3.33 -9.13
C GLU A 207 -15.03 -3.38 -9.26
N LEU A 208 -15.70 -3.99 -8.28
CA LEU A 208 -17.16 -4.08 -8.27
C LEU A 208 -17.76 -2.95 -7.44
N MET A 209 -18.38 -1.97 -8.10
CA MET A 209 -19.15 -0.92 -7.42
C MET A 209 -20.50 -1.46 -6.92
N GLY A 210 -21.10 -0.76 -5.96
CA GLY A 210 -22.46 -1.06 -5.52
C GLY A 210 -22.62 -2.37 -4.75
N GLN A 211 -21.52 -2.93 -4.23
CA GLN A 211 -21.58 -4.16 -3.46
C GLN A 211 -22.52 -4.04 -2.26
N PRO A 212 -23.41 -5.02 -2.03
CA PRO A 212 -24.24 -5.09 -0.84
C PRO A 212 -23.40 -5.04 0.44
N ALA A 213 -23.93 -4.40 1.50
CA ALA A 213 -23.18 -4.25 2.75
C ALA A 213 -22.84 -5.61 3.42
N ASP A 214 -23.64 -6.65 3.18
CA ASP A 214 -23.45 -8.01 3.69
C ASP A 214 -22.40 -8.83 2.92
N SER A 215 -21.97 -8.38 1.74
CA SER A 215 -20.84 -8.96 1.01
C SER A 215 -19.49 -8.44 1.49
N ILE A 216 -19.48 -7.41 2.34
CA ILE A 216 -18.27 -6.80 2.90
C ILE A 216 -17.95 -7.42 4.25
N ALA A 217 -16.67 -7.69 4.49
CA ALA A 217 -16.15 -8.20 5.74
C ALA A 217 -16.33 -7.12 6.84
N ILE A 218 -17.34 -7.32 7.70
CA ILE A 218 -17.85 -6.26 8.58
C ILE A 218 -16.90 -5.86 9.70
N ALA A 219 -16.02 -6.76 10.14
CA ALA A 219 -15.03 -6.44 11.18
C ALA A 219 -13.94 -5.52 10.60
N GLU A 220 -13.49 -5.83 9.40
CA GLU A 220 -12.49 -5.09 8.62
C GLU A 220 -13.04 -3.72 8.22
N GLU A 221 -14.28 -3.66 7.73
CA GLU A 221 -14.95 -2.40 7.43
C GLU A 221 -15.10 -1.53 8.68
N ASN A 222 -15.49 -2.11 9.82
CA ASN A 222 -15.66 -1.33 11.04
C ASN A 222 -14.33 -0.74 11.53
N LEU A 223 -13.25 -1.53 11.53
CA LEU A 223 -11.90 -1.05 11.88
C LEU A 223 -11.45 0.07 10.94
N MET A 224 -11.63 -0.13 9.63
CA MET A 224 -11.32 0.86 8.61
C MET A 224 -12.12 2.15 8.82
N ALA A 225 -13.43 2.07 9.04
CA ALA A 225 -14.29 3.23 9.22
C ALA A 225 -13.96 4.02 10.49
N VAL A 226 -13.63 3.33 11.59
CA VAL A 226 -13.14 3.98 12.82
C VAL A 226 -11.79 4.65 12.59
N PHE A 227 -10.89 4.04 11.79
CA PHE A 227 -9.63 4.68 11.42
C PHE A 227 -9.85 5.95 10.60
N GLN A 228 -10.69 5.89 9.55
CA GLN A 228 -11.03 7.05 8.74
C GLN A 228 -11.66 8.17 9.59
N TYR A 229 -12.51 7.82 10.56
CA TYR A 229 -13.04 8.77 11.54
C TYR A 229 -11.93 9.37 12.42
N MET A 230 -11.02 8.56 12.97
CA MET A 230 -9.90 9.03 13.79
C MET A 230 -9.06 10.10 13.09
N ILE A 231 -8.73 9.87 11.81
CA ILE A 231 -7.95 10.81 11.00
C ILE A 231 -8.80 11.93 10.37
N GLY A 232 -10.12 11.94 10.59
CA GLY A 232 -11.04 12.93 10.03
C GLY A 232 -11.07 12.90 8.50
N ASN A 233 -11.23 11.72 7.91
CA ASN A 233 -11.32 11.53 6.47
C ASN A 233 -12.75 11.16 6.06
N GLU A 234 -13.42 12.06 5.35
CA GLU A 234 -14.73 11.85 4.74
C GLU A 234 -14.67 11.49 3.26
N ASP A 235 -13.51 11.61 2.60
CA ASP A 235 -13.38 11.37 1.16
C ASP A 235 -13.16 9.88 0.85
N TRP A 236 -14.11 9.03 1.24
CA TRP A 236 -14.10 7.61 0.89
C TRP A 236 -15.51 7.04 0.75
N SER A 237 -15.64 5.97 -0.02
CA SER A 237 -16.91 5.27 -0.20
C SER A 237 -16.67 3.85 -0.70
N ILE A 238 -17.09 2.85 0.07
CA ILE A 238 -17.09 1.45 -0.39
C ILE A 238 -18.05 1.31 -1.59
N ARG A 239 -19.24 1.88 -1.50
CA ARG A 239 -20.26 1.76 -2.55
C ARG A 239 -19.80 2.32 -3.90
N MET A 240 -19.06 3.44 -3.87
CA MET A 240 -18.54 4.10 -5.08
C MET A 240 -17.08 3.74 -5.41
N LEU A 241 -16.45 2.85 -4.62
CA LEU A 241 -15.01 2.57 -4.69
C LEU A 241 -14.13 3.83 -4.69
N ARG A 242 -14.52 4.83 -3.90
CA ARG A 242 -13.72 6.05 -3.73
C ARG A 242 -12.72 5.82 -2.60
N ASN A 243 -11.43 5.94 -2.91
CA ASN A 243 -10.31 5.81 -1.95
C ASN A 243 -10.34 4.51 -1.13
N ILE A 244 -10.97 3.47 -1.69
CA ILE A 244 -11.08 2.11 -1.16
C ILE A 244 -10.81 1.13 -2.30
N LYS A 245 -10.02 0.10 -2.03
CA LYS A 245 -9.95 -1.11 -2.85
C LYS A 245 -10.68 -2.26 -2.16
N LEU A 246 -11.27 -3.15 -2.95
CA LEU A 246 -11.91 -4.36 -2.44
C LEU A 246 -11.08 -5.56 -2.87
N ILE A 247 -10.67 -6.36 -1.89
CA ILE A 247 -9.97 -7.62 -2.14
C ILE A 247 -10.95 -8.76 -1.93
N ARG A 248 -11.06 -9.65 -2.92
CA ARG A 248 -11.80 -10.92 -2.80
C ARG A 248 -10.84 -12.00 -2.30
N PRO A 249 -11.06 -12.55 -1.10
CA PRO A 249 -10.26 -13.67 -0.62
C PRO A 249 -10.43 -14.91 -1.51
N ASP A 250 -9.34 -15.64 -1.75
CA ASP A 250 -9.35 -16.85 -2.58
C ASP A 250 -10.17 -17.98 -1.95
N ASN A 251 -10.34 -17.95 -0.63
CA ASN A 251 -11.17 -18.90 0.11
C ASN A 251 -12.69 -18.65 -0.03
N GLY A 252 -13.10 -17.68 -0.85
CA GLY A 252 -14.52 -17.33 -1.06
C GLY A 252 -15.14 -16.52 0.10
N GLY A 253 -14.31 -15.96 0.98
CA GLY A 253 -14.74 -15.08 2.06
C GLY A 253 -15.36 -13.77 1.57
N ARG A 254 -15.84 -12.96 2.53
CA ARG A 254 -16.37 -11.62 2.26
C ARG A 254 -15.28 -10.68 1.76
N LEU A 255 -15.67 -9.67 0.98
CA LEU A 255 -14.75 -8.68 0.42
C LEU A 255 -14.09 -7.85 1.54
N ILE A 256 -12.77 -7.74 1.49
CA ILE A 256 -11.97 -6.97 2.44
C ILE A 256 -11.79 -5.55 1.89
N PRO A 257 -12.31 -4.50 2.56
CA PRO A 257 -12.06 -3.13 2.16
C PRO A 257 -10.68 -2.67 2.66
N VAL A 258 -9.89 -2.09 1.76
CA VAL A 258 -8.57 -1.52 2.06
C VAL A 258 -8.55 -0.04 1.68
N PRO A 259 -8.39 0.88 2.65
CA PRO A 259 -8.36 2.30 2.39
C PRO A 259 -7.00 2.77 1.84
N TYR A 260 -7.03 3.82 1.03
CA TYR A 260 -5.84 4.54 0.54
C TYR A 260 -6.21 6.00 0.27
N ASP A 261 -5.24 6.82 -0.15
CA ASP A 261 -5.41 8.27 -0.43
C ASP A 261 -5.93 9.03 0.82
N PHE A 262 -5.00 9.39 1.72
CA PHE A 262 -5.33 10.03 3.00
C PHE A 262 -5.08 11.55 3.00
N ASP A 263 -4.72 12.14 1.86
CA ASP A 263 -4.35 13.55 1.71
C ASP A 263 -5.51 14.53 2.00
N PHE A 264 -6.76 14.09 1.80
CA PHE A 264 -7.97 14.86 2.11
C PHE A 264 -8.36 14.85 3.60
N SER A 265 -7.65 14.09 4.44
CA SER A 265 -8.02 13.95 5.85
C SER A 265 -7.67 15.18 6.71
N GLY A 266 -8.42 15.40 7.78
CA GLY A 266 -8.12 16.39 8.82
C GLY A 266 -6.78 16.18 9.53
N PHE A 267 -6.25 14.96 9.54
CA PHE A 267 -4.92 14.65 10.05
C PHE A 267 -3.82 15.24 9.16
N VAL A 268 -3.95 15.12 7.84
CA VAL A 268 -3.00 15.70 6.89
C VAL A 268 -3.22 17.22 6.78
N ASN A 269 -4.48 17.63 6.61
CA ASN A 269 -4.93 19.03 6.53
C ASN A 269 -4.19 19.82 5.44
N THR A 270 -4.21 19.29 4.22
CA THR A 270 -3.65 19.97 3.04
C THR A 270 -4.44 21.24 2.70
N PRO A 271 -3.81 22.25 2.06
CA PRO A 271 -4.49 23.50 1.70
C PRO A 271 -5.56 23.33 0.63
N TYR A 272 -5.49 22.26 -0.17
CA TYR A 272 -6.45 21.96 -1.23
C TYR A 272 -7.59 21.02 -0.79
N ALA A 273 -7.51 20.44 0.41
CA ALA A 273 -8.60 19.64 0.96
C ALA A 273 -9.76 20.55 1.32
N VAL A 274 -10.97 20.12 0.97
CA VAL A 274 -12.20 20.89 1.21
C VAL A 274 -13.20 20.00 1.91
N ALA A 275 -13.78 20.52 2.99
CA ALA A 275 -14.80 19.81 3.76
C ALA A 275 -16.09 19.65 2.97
N SER A 276 -16.72 18.47 3.06
CA SER A 276 -18.00 18.25 2.40
C SER A 276 -19.16 18.98 3.10
N SER A 277 -19.62 20.08 2.51
CA SER A 277 -20.80 20.82 3.01
C SER A 277 -22.08 20.00 2.96
N GLN A 278 -22.18 19.03 2.04
CA GLN A 278 -23.30 18.08 1.95
C GLN A 278 -23.39 17.18 3.19
N LEU A 279 -22.26 16.96 3.87
CA LEU A 279 -22.19 16.20 5.13
C LEU A 279 -22.30 17.12 6.36
N GLY A 280 -22.59 18.41 6.15
CA GLY A 280 -22.70 19.40 7.23
C GLY A 280 -21.36 19.82 7.82
N LEU A 281 -20.24 19.51 7.15
CA LEU A 281 -18.92 19.90 7.59
C LEU A 281 -18.57 21.30 7.09
N SER A 282 -18.03 22.12 7.98
CA SER A 282 -17.51 23.47 7.69
C SER A 282 -15.99 23.54 7.67
N HIS A 283 -15.29 22.53 8.19
CA HIS A 283 -13.82 22.47 8.23
C HIS A 283 -13.31 21.04 8.10
N VAL A 284 -12.21 20.83 7.36
CA VAL A 284 -11.56 19.53 7.09
C VAL A 284 -11.12 18.78 8.36
N LYS A 285 -11.07 19.45 9.52
CA LYS A 285 -10.68 18.83 10.79
C LYS A 285 -11.85 18.24 11.55
N GLN A 286 -13.08 18.56 11.16
CA GLN A 286 -14.27 17.96 11.72
C GLN A 286 -14.38 16.50 11.29
N ARG A 287 -15.02 15.68 12.12
CA ARG A 287 -15.17 14.25 11.87
C ARG A 287 -16.63 13.92 11.62
N ILE A 288 -16.88 13.00 10.71
CA ILE A 288 -18.17 12.36 10.51
C ILE A 288 -17.96 10.87 10.35
N PHE A 289 -18.76 10.05 11.03
CA PHE A 289 -18.63 8.61 10.90
C PHE A 289 -19.39 8.14 9.66
N LEU A 290 -18.68 7.59 8.69
CA LEU A 290 -19.28 7.08 7.44
C LEU A 290 -19.44 5.55 7.42
N GLY A 291 -18.96 4.85 8.46
CA GLY A 291 -19.06 3.40 8.56
C GLY A 291 -20.48 2.86 8.63
N ASN A 292 -20.63 1.57 8.31
CA ASN A 292 -21.89 0.86 8.47
C ASN A 292 -22.29 0.77 9.95
N ALA A 293 -23.60 0.71 10.17
CA ALA A 293 -24.14 0.45 11.50
C ALA A 293 -23.84 -0.99 11.92
N VAL A 294 -23.19 -1.16 13.07
CA VAL A 294 -22.82 -2.48 13.65
C VAL A 294 -23.39 -2.64 15.05
N GLU A 295 -23.39 -3.86 15.59
CA GLU A 295 -23.71 -4.08 17.00
C GLU A 295 -22.84 -3.24 17.92
N THR A 296 -23.42 -2.70 19.00
CA THR A 296 -22.71 -1.80 19.93
C THR A 296 -21.47 -2.45 20.51
N GLU A 297 -21.55 -3.74 20.84
CA GLU A 297 -20.41 -4.50 21.36
C GLU A 297 -19.30 -4.69 20.32
N GLN A 298 -19.65 -4.83 19.03
CA GLN A 298 -18.66 -4.88 17.96
C GLN A 298 -17.91 -3.55 17.83
N LEU A 299 -18.62 -2.41 17.82
CA LEU A 299 -17.99 -1.09 17.80
C LEU A 299 -17.11 -0.86 19.04
N ARG A 300 -17.58 -1.25 20.23
CA ARG A 300 -16.80 -1.16 21.47
C ARG A 300 -15.53 -2.02 21.42
N GLY A 301 -15.60 -3.19 20.81
CA GLY A 301 -14.44 -4.05 20.54
C GLY A 301 -13.41 -3.35 19.64
N THR A 302 -13.86 -2.71 18.55
CA THR A 302 -13.00 -1.91 17.69
C THR A 302 -12.38 -0.74 18.45
N LEU A 303 -13.16 0.04 19.21
CA LEU A 303 -12.62 1.15 20.02
C LEU A 303 -11.61 0.67 21.07
N ALA A 304 -11.86 -0.49 21.70
CA ALA A 304 -10.89 -1.10 22.62
C ALA A 304 -9.57 -1.46 21.93
N HIS A 305 -9.62 -1.90 20.66
CA HIS A 305 -8.42 -2.11 19.85
C HIS A 305 -7.63 -0.82 19.66
N PHE A 306 -8.28 0.29 19.28
CA PHE A 306 -7.61 1.60 19.13
C PHE A 306 -7.00 2.07 20.44
N ARG A 307 -7.72 1.98 21.56
CA ARG A 307 -7.21 2.34 22.90
C ARG A 307 -5.94 1.57 23.26
N ARG A 308 -5.89 0.27 22.96
CA ARG A 308 -4.70 -0.58 23.18
C ARG A 308 -3.49 -0.10 22.38
N TYR A 309 -3.68 0.41 21.16
CA TYR A 309 -2.61 0.92 20.32
C TYR A 309 -2.29 2.41 20.54
N ARG A 310 -3.10 3.15 21.32
CA ARG A 310 -2.97 4.61 21.49
C ARG A 310 -1.55 5.09 21.76
N ILE A 311 -0.85 4.49 22.73
CA ILE A 311 0.53 4.87 23.07
C ILE A 311 1.50 4.59 21.91
N HIS A 312 1.31 3.47 21.22
CA HIS A 312 2.15 3.10 20.09
C HIS A 312 1.93 4.04 18.89
N LEU A 313 0.68 4.37 18.57
CA LEU A 313 0.33 5.33 17.52
C LEU A 313 0.95 6.71 17.79
N ARG A 314 0.87 7.19 19.03
CA ARG A 314 1.53 8.44 19.45
C ARG A 314 3.04 8.35 19.27
N SER A 315 3.64 7.23 19.66
CA SER A 315 5.08 7.01 19.53
C SER A 315 5.56 7.05 18.08
N ILE A 316 4.78 6.51 17.14
CA ILE A 316 5.09 6.61 15.70
C ILE A 316 5.19 8.06 15.26
N VAL A 317 4.22 8.89 15.64
CA VAL A 317 4.22 10.31 15.26
C VAL A 317 5.34 11.06 15.98
N ASP A 318 5.51 10.89 17.29
CA ASP A 318 6.52 11.63 18.05
C ASP A 318 7.95 11.28 17.62
N ASN A 319 8.22 10.00 17.32
CA ASN A 319 9.55 9.55 16.90
C ASN A 319 9.88 9.87 15.44
N PHE A 320 8.92 10.38 14.65
CA PHE A 320 9.15 10.73 13.26
C PHE A 320 9.84 12.09 13.11
N LYS A 321 11.13 12.16 13.46
CA LYS A 321 11.92 13.41 13.55
C LYS A 321 12.15 14.14 12.22
N ARG A 322 11.63 13.62 11.10
CA ARG A 322 11.59 14.32 9.81
C ARG A 322 10.56 15.46 9.79
N LEU A 323 9.52 15.37 10.64
CA LEU A 323 8.62 16.48 10.91
C LEU A 323 9.14 17.30 12.09
N GLY A 324 8.92 18.62 12.08
CA GLY A 324 9.25 19.49 13.21
C GLY A 324 8.42 19.17 14.46
N PHE A 325 8.92 19.53 15.65
CA PHE A 325 8.25 19.24 16.92
C PHE A 325 6.80 19.75 16.96
N ALA A 326 6.57 21.02 16.60
CA ALA A 326 5.23 21.60 16.61
C ALA A 326 4.23 20.84 15.72
N VAL A 327 4.69 20.37 14.55
CA VAL A 327 3.86 19.60 13.62
C VAL A 327 3.51 18.23 14.19
N ARG A 328 4.48 17.54 14.82
CA ARG A 328 4.24 16.25 15.49
C ARG A 328 3.32 16.41 16.70
N SER A 329 3.49 17.44 17.51
CA SER A 329 2.61 17.72 18.65
C SER A 329 1.17 17.96 18.21
N GLY A 330 0.95 18.82 17.21
CA GLY A 330 -0.40 19.06 16.68
C GLY A 330 -1.03 17.82 16.03
N ALA A 331 -0.23 16.95 15.38
CA ALA A 331 -0.71 15.68 14.87
C ALA A 331 -1.12 14.70 15.99
N ILE A 332 -0.36 14.66 17.09
CA ILE A 332 -0.69 13.86 18.28
C ILE A 332 -1.96 14.38 18.96
N GLU A 333 -2.07 15.69 19.16
CA GLU A 333 -3.27 16.33 19.71
C GLU A 333 -4.51 16.00 18.87
N TYR A 334 -4.38 16.04 17.54
CA TYR A 334 -5.49 15.68 16.66
C TYR A 334 -5.89 14.21 16.82
N ILE A 335 -4.94 13.27 16.89
CA ILE A 335 -5.22 11.85 17.17
C ILE A 335 -5.83 11.68 18.57
N ASP A 336 -5.35 12.39 19.58
CA ASP A 336 -5.86 12.28 20.95
C ASP A 336 -7.31 12.73 21.06
N SER A 337 -7.69 13.80 20.35
CA SER A 337 -9.06 14.30 20.34
C SER A 337 -10.09 13.27 19.84
N PHE A 338 -9.67 12.28 19.04
CA PHE A 338 -10.56 11.17 18.66
C PHE A 338 -11.00 10.33 19.86
N TYR A 339 -10.09 10.08 20.82
CA TYR A 339 -10.40 9.27 22.00
C TYR A 339 -11.38 9.97 22.96
N GLU A 340 -11.47 11.29 22.89
CA GLU A 340 -12.44 12.10 23.64
C GLU A 340 -13.85 12.04 23.02
N MET A 341 -13.95 11.61 21.76
CA MET A 341 -15.21 11.56 20.97
C MET A 341 -15.79 10.14 20.83
N GLU A 342 -15.21 9.12 21.47
CA GLU A 342 -15.64 7.72 21.33
C GLU A 342 -17.12 7.50 21.71
N ASP A 343 -17.59 8.17 22.76
CA ASP A 343 -18.99 8.07 23.20
C ASP A 343 -19.96 8.67 22.17
N ASP A 344 -19.56 9.74 21.48
CA ASP A 344 -20.37 10.35 20.44
C ASP A 344 -20.45 9.44 19.21
N LEU A 345 -19.35 8.74 18.88
CA LEU A 345 -19.33 7.70 17.86
C LEU A 345 -20.30 6.55 18.19
N VAL A 346 -20.33 6.10 19.45
CA VAL A 346 -21.27 5.06 19.91
C VAL A 346 -22.72 5.52 19.79
N LYS A 347 -23.03 6.76 20.17
CA LYS A 347 -24.37 7.36 20.01
C LYS A 347 -24.76 7.44 18.53
N GLU A 348 -23.84 7.86 17.66
CA GLU A 348 -24.09 7.95 16.22
C GLU A 348 -24.39 6.57 15.61
N ASN A 349 -23.60 5.55 15.96
CA ASN A 349 -23.86 4.18 15.55
C ASN A 349 -25.25 3.70 16.01
N ALA A 350 -25.64 3.96 17.27
CA ALA A 350 -26.95 3.60 17.78
C ALA A 350 -28.09 4.27 17.00
N LYS A 351 -27.94 5.56 16.63
CA LYS A 351 -28.90 6.28 15.78
C LYS A 351 -29.02 5.62 14.39
N LYS A 352 -27.89 5.32 13.73
CA LYS A 352 -27.89 4.64 12.43
C LYS A 352 -28.55 3.27 12.47
N ARG A 353 -28.32 2.49 13.54
CA ARG A 353 -28.98 1.18 13.74
C ARG A 353 -30.49 1.31 13.85
N LYS A 354 -30.97 2.29 14.62
CA LYS A 354 -32.41 2.55 14.79
C LYS A 354 -33.04 2.88 13.43
N ALA A 355 -32.45 3.81 12.68
CA ALA A 355 -32.91 4.18 11.35
C ALA A 355 -32.94 2.99 10.36
N LYS A 356 -31.90 2.13 10.39
CA LYS A 356 -31.85 0.91 9.55
C LYS A 356 -32.95 -0.10 9.89
N ARG A 357 -33.30 -0.24 11.18
CA ARG A 357 -34.40 -1.12 11.61
C ARG A 357 -35.75 -0.57 11.13
N GLU A 358 -35.97 0.73 11.29
CA GLU A 358 -37.20 1.39 10.86
C GLU A 358 -37.41 1.30 9.33
N SER A 359 -36.35 1.43 8.53
CA SER A 359 -36.43 1.26 7.08
C SER A 359 -36.64 -0.20 6.63
N SER A 360 -36.18 -1.18 7.40
CA SER A 360 -36.41 -2.61 7.12
C SER A 360 -37.81 -3.11 7.49
N VAL A 361 -38.59 -2.34 8.27
CA VAL A 361 -39.97 -2.68 8.66
C VAL A 361 -41.00 -2.09 7.68
N GLN A 362 -40.59 -1.11 6.86
CA GLN A 362 -41.44 -0.45 5.87
C GLN A 362 -41.37 -1.06 4.46
N ASN A 363 -40.45 -2.01 4.24
CA ASN A 363 -40.33 -2.84 3.04
C ASN A 363 -40.63 -4.29 3.39
#